data_AF-A0A2U1DI55-F1
#
_entry.id   AF-A0A2U1DI55-F1
#
_cell.length_a   1.000
_cell.length_b   1.000
_cell.length_c   1.000
_cell.angle_alpha   90.00
_cell.angle_beta   90.00
_cell.angle_gamma   90.00
#
_symmetry.space_group_name_H-M   'P 1'
#
loop_
_entity.id
_entity.type
_entity.pdbx_description
1 polymer ?
#
loop_
_entity_poly.entity_id
_entity_poly.type
_entity_poly.pdbx_seq_one_letter_code
_entity_poly.pdbx_strand_id
1 'polypeptide(L)'
;MQGVAPLQLISVTEKLKKAVNGPINAANETPKTTAARNYLFEATVAAMAHRPARRVEAILNARSDTGIKIEGRKIWVECKRVTTEHALERNLRKACSQLQDTFNAEIGSGHRGIIAMDVSKILNPKGELLVAKDDTELKRGLVRLLQDFSDKHSNLWQRIYAEKSRKIIGTVFRLSCLATSEVRKMSVQCSQWAVIPRADATAADVQLQERLVEALSQDL
;
A
#
# COMPACT_ATOMS: atom_id res chain seq x y z
N MET A 1 9.54 -2.06 26.57
CA MET A 1 9.16 -1.17 25.44
C MET A 1 10.05 0.05 25.49
N GLN A 2 10.97 0.24 24.54
CA GLN A 2 11.58 1.55 24.34
C GLN A 2 10.51 2.49 23.77
N GLY A 3 10.35 3.68 24.36
CA GLY A 3 9.40 4.68 23.90
C GLY A 3 9.74 5.20 22.50
N VAL A 4 8.72 5.62 21.75
CA VAL A 4 8.90 6.27 20.43
C VAL A 4 9.58 7.63 20.63
N ALA A 5 10.59 7.94 19.81
CA ALA A 5 11.34 9.19 19.95
C ALA A 5 10.43 10.42 19.72
N PRO A 6 10.59 11.54 20.46
CA PRO A 6 9.72 12.73 20.36
C PRO A 6 9.58 13.29 18.93
N LEU A 7 10.66 13.29 18.14
CA LEU A 7 10.66 13.73 16.74
C LEU A 7 9.80 12.84 15.82
N GLN A 8 9.68 11.55 16.12
CA GLN A 8 8.80 10.65 15.38
C GLN A 8 7.33 10.91 15.73
N LEU A 9 7.05 11.26 17.00
CA LEU A 9 5.69 11.60 17.45
C LEU A 9 5.17 12.89 16.78
N ILE A 10 6.01 13.88 16.53
CA ILE A 10 5.62 15.12 15.81
C ILE A 10 5.14 14.79 14.39
N SER A 11 5.93 14.03 13.63
CA SER A 11 5.59 13.63 12.25
C SER A 11 4.29 12.82 12.19
N VAL A 12 4.12 11.86 13.11
CA VAL A 12 2.88 11.07 13.22
C VAL A 12 1.69 11.97 13.53
N THR A 13 1.85 12.89 14.48
CA THR A 13 0.78 13.84 14.87
C THR A 13 0.35 14.68 13.68
N GLU A 14 1.29 15.22 12.90
CA GLU A 14 0.97 16.01 11.71
C GLU A 14 0.31 15.19 10.60
N LYS A 15 0.74 13.94 10.37
CA LYS A 15 0.06 13.02 9.43
C LYS A 15 -1.36 12.71 9.89
N LEU A 16 -1.58 12.46 11.17
CA LEU A 16 -2.90 12.17 11.73
C LEU A 16 -3.84 13.39 11.65
N LYS A 17 -3.36 14.60 12.01
CA LYS A 17 -4.13 15.84 11.86
C LYS A 17 -4.60 16.03 10.42
N LYS A 18 -3.72 15.80 9.43
CA LYS A 18 -4.09 15.88 8.01
C LYS A 18 -5.10 14.80 7.63
N ALA A 19 -4.93 13.58 8.14
CA ALA A 19 -5.79 12.44 7.81
C ALA A 19 -7.24 12.60 8.30
N VAL A 20 -7.48 13.31 9.41
CA VAL A 20 -8.82 13.51 9.98
C VAL A 20 -9.57 14.73 9.42
N ASN A 21 -8.92 15.60 8.65
CA ASN A 21 -9.51 16.83 8.10
C ASN A 21 -10.22 16.64 6.74
N GLY A 22 -10.52 15.40 6.37
CA GLY A 22 -11.23 15.06 5.13
C GLY A 22 -12.75 14.99 5.31
N PRO A 23 -13.53 14.95 4.21
CA PRO A 23 -14.97 14.74 4.29
C PRO A 23 -15.29 13.36 4.84
N ILE A 24 -16.27 13.27 5.74
CA ILE A 24 -16.72 12.01 6.36
C ILE A 24 -17.09 10.98 5.27
N ASN A 25 -17.94 11.38 4.31
CA ASN A 25 -18.32 10.51 3.20
C ASN A 25 -17.30 10.56 2.05
N ALA A 26 -16.93 9.39 1.51
CA ALA A 26 -16.01 9.26 0.39
C ALA A 26 -16.56 9.82 -0.93
N ALA A 27 -17.90 9.86 -1.07
CA ALA A 27 -18.58 10.47 -2.20
C ALA A 27 -18.38 12.00 -2.26
N ASN A 28 -18.10 12.64 -1.12
CA ASN A 28 -17.92 14.10 -1.02
C ASN A 28 -16.45 14.53 -1.21
N GLU A 29 -15.56 13.59 -1.58
CA GLU A 29 -14.16 13.88 -1.85
C GLU A 29 -14.02 14.68 -3.16
N THR A 30 -13.34 15.83 -3.09
CA THR A 30 -13.00 16.66 -4.24
C THR A 30 -11.48 16.69 -4.40
N PRO A 31 -10.91 17.12 -5.55
CA PRO A 31 -9.47 17.26 -5.70
C PRO A 31 -8.79 18.02 -4.54
N LYS A 32 -9.47 19.04 -3.99
CA LYS A 32 -8.98 19.85 -2.86
C LYS A 32 -9.03 19.14 -1.50
N THR A 33 -9.85 18.11 -1.34
CA THR A 33 -10.06 17.40 -0.06
C THR A 33 -9.54 15.96 -0.06
N THR A 34 -8.88 15.52 -1.14
CA THR A 34 -8.28 14.18 -1.27
C THR A 34 -7.09 13.92 -0.35
N ALA A 35 -6.40 14.99 0.07
CA ALA A 35 -5.16 14.90 0.84
C ALA A 35 -5.32 14.05 2.11
N ALA A 36 -6.41 14.23 2.85
CA ALA A 36 -6.67 13.52 4.10
C ALA A 36 -6.65 11.99 3.92
N ARG A 37 -7.37 11.48 2.93
CA ARG A 37 -7.40 10.03 2.66
C ARG A 37 -6.10 9.51 2.02
N ASN A 38 -5.35 10.36 1.31
CA ASN A 38 -3.99 10.01 0.86
C ASN A 38 -3.09 9.76 2.07
N TYR A 39 -3.02 10.71 3.01
CA TYR A 39 -2.26 10.53 4.26
C TYR A 39 -2.74 9.34 5.09
N LEU A 40 -4.06 9.10 5.14
CA LEU A 40 -4.61 7.93 5.83
C LEU A 40 -4.12 6.63 5.19
N PHE A 41 -4.02 6.56 3.86
CA PHE A 41 -3.47 5.39 3.17
C PHE A 41 -1.98 5.21 3.48
N GLU A 42 -1.18 6.27 3.44
CA GLU A 42 0.24 6.24 3.82
C GLU A 42 0.45 5.71 5.25
N ALA A 43 -0.35 6.24 6.19
CA ALA A 43 -0.33 5.81 7.59
C ALA A 43 -0.79 4.34 7.73
N THR A 44 -1.78 3.92 6.95
CA THR A 44 -2.26 2.52 6.94
C THR A 44 -1.17 1.58 6.45
N VAL A 45 -0.45 1.90 5.37
CA VAL A 45 0.68 1.08 4.87
C VAL A 45 1.75 0.95 5.95
N ALA A 46 2.13 2.06 6.59
CA ALA A 46 3.10 2.07 7.67
C ALA A 46 2.65 1.18 8.85
N ALA A 47 1.41 1.36 9.32
CA ALA A 47 0.87 0.62 10.45
C ALA A 47 0.76 -0.88 10.17
N MET A 48 0.28 -1.25 8.98
CA MET A 48 0.13 -2.66 8.60
C MET A 48 1.46 -3.38 8.49
N ALA A 49 2.50 -2.72 7.96
CA ALA A 49 3.83 -3.30 7.85
C ALA A 49 4.58 -3.36 9.18
N HIS A 50 4.29 -2.49 10.15
CA HIS A 50 5.04 -2.41 11.40
C HIS A 50 4.78 -3.62 12.32
N ARG A 51 5.63 -4.64 12.20
CA ARG A 51 5.66 -5.87 13.01
C ARG A 51 7.06 -6.06 13.64
N PRO A 52 7.42 -5.31 14.71
CA PRO A 52 8.76 -5.39 15.32
C PRO A 52 9.14 -6.79 15.79
N ALA A 53 8.17 -7.57 16.27
CA ALA A 53 8.38 -8.97 16.67
C ALA A 53 8.87 -9.86 15.50
N ARG A 54 8.58 -9.46 14.24
CA ARG A 54 9.03 -10.13 13.01
C ARG A 54 10.20 -9.39 12.34
N ARG A 55 10.83 -8.43 13.02
CA ARG A 55 11.91 -7.56 12.50
C ARG A 55 11.50 -6.75 11.26
N VAL A 56 10.22 -6.36 11.20
CA VAL A 56 9.69 -5.45 10.19
C VAL A 56 9.22 -4.18 10.89
N GLU A 57 9.84 -3.05 10.59
CA GLU A 57 9.57 -1.79 11.27
C GLU A 57 9.26 -0.67 10.28
N ALA A 58 8.12 -0.01 10.40
CA ALA A 58 7.87 1.22 9.67
C ALA A 58 8.86 2.34 10.05
N ILE A 59 9.33 3.08 9.05
CA ILE A 59 10.16 4.28 9.16
C ILE A 59 9.22 5.48 9.06
N LEU A 60 8.77 5.98 10.22
CA LEU A 60 7.73 7.01 10.29
C LEU A 60 8.20 8.39 9.78
N ASN A 61 9.51 8.65 9.82
CA ASN A 61 10.17 9.85 9.29
C ASN A 61 10.93 9.52 8.00
N ALA A 62 10.27 8.85 7.06
CA ALA A 62 10.84 8.54 5.74
C ALA A 62 10.86 9.78 4.83
N ARG A 63 11.77 9.76 3.84
CA ARG A 63 11.81 10.76 2.76
C ARG A 63 10.71 10.56 1.72
N SER A 64 10.31 9.31 1.49
CA SER A 64 9.13 8.93 0.73
C SER A 64 7.87 9.00 1.59
N ASP A 65 6.71 8.79 0.99
CA ASP A 65 5.40 8.78 1.69
C ASP A 65 5.44 7.93 2.99
N THR A 66 6.07 6.75 2.94
CA THR A 66 6.49 5.98 4.12
C THR A 66 7.74 5.14 3.82
N GLY A 67 8.32 4.49 4.83
CA GLY A 67 9.42 3.54 4.66
C GLY A 67 9.23 2.33 5.55
N ILE A 68 9.91 1.23 5.21
CA ILE A 68 9.87 -0.03 5.95
C ILE A 68 11.30 -0.53 6.08
N LYS A 69 11.68 -0.99 7.26
CA LYS A 69 12.95 -1.64 7.53
C LYS A 69 12.68 -3.12 7.80
N ILE A 70 13.26 -4.00 6.97
CA ILE A 70 13.19 -5.45 7.13
C ILE A 70 14.61 -5.94 7.36
N GLU A 71 14.89 -6.49 8.54
CA GLU A 71 16.21 -7.07 8.87
C GLU A 71 17.39 -6.13 8.56
N GLY A 72 17.24 -4.84 8.83
CA GLY A 72 18.27 -3.83 8.54
C GLY A 72 18.20 -3.20 7.15
N ARG A 73 17.51 -3.80 6.19
CA ARG A 73 17.35 -3.28 4.83
C ARG A 73 16.19 -2.31 4.74
N LYS A 74 16.43 -1.13 4.14
CA LYS A 74 15.40 -0.10 3.95
C LYS A 74 14.65 -0.33 2.65
N ILE A 75 13.32 -0.24 2.71
CA ILE A 75 12.41 -0.17 1.59
C ILE A 75 11.69 1.17 1.66
N TRP A 76 11.89 2.00 0.65
CA TRP A 76 11.16 3.25 0.48
C TRP A 76 9.83 2.98 -0.20
N VAL A 77 8.76 3.59 0.29
CA VAL A 77 7.41 3.31 -0.20
C VAL A 77 6.74 4.59 -0.64
N GLU A 78 6.36 4.64 -1.91
CA GLU A 78 5.49 5.67 -2.47
C GLU A 78 4.06 5.15 -2.52
N CYS A 79 3.13 5.89 -1.94
CA CYS A 79 1.72 5.52 -1.83
C CYS A 79 0.89 6.32 -2.84
N LYS A 80 0.02 5.66 -3.60
CA LYS A 80 -0.91 6.33 -4.51
C LYS A 80 -2.31 5.73 -4.38
N ARG A 81 -3.30 6.60 -4.17
CA ARG A 81 -4.72 6.23 -4.30
C ARG A 81 -5.16 6.48 -5.73
N VAL A 82 -5.45 5.41 -6.45
CA VAL A 82 -5.84 5.49 -7.87
C VAL A 82 -7.33 5.26 -7.97
N THR A 83 -8.05 6.25 -8.51
CA THR A 83 -9.51 6.26 -8.53
C THR A 83 -10.11 5.75 -9.83
N THR A 84 -9.31 5.68 -10.90
CA THR A 84 -9.75 5.28 -12.24
C THR A 84 -8.64 4.53 -12.96
N GLU A 85 -8.99 3.59 -13.85
CA GLU A 85 -7.99 2.84 -14.63
C GLU A 85 -7.11 3.75 -15.51
N HIS A 86 -7.70 4.77 -16.15
CA HIS A 86 -6.93 5.70 -17.00
C HIS A 86 -5.88 6.52 -16.23
N ALA A 87 -6.05 6.67 -14.91
CA ALA A 87 -5.09 7.39 -14.07
C ALA A 87 -3.94 6.50 -13.59
N LEU A 88 -3.98 5.19 -13.86
CA LEU A 88 -3.03 4.20 -13.36
C LEU A 88 -1.60 4.48 -13.82
N GLU A 89 -1.38 4.54 -15.14
CA GLU A 89 -0.04 4.75 -15.71
C GLU A 89 0.59 6.06 -15.20
N ARG A 90 -0.17 7.16 -15.22
CA ARG A 90 0.31 8.47 -14.75
C ARG A 90 0.72 8.42 -13.28
N ASN A 91 -0.10 7.82 -12.41
CA ASN A 91 0.21 7.73 -10.98
C ASN A 91 1.40 6.81 -10.71
N LEU A 92 1.51 5.71 -11.46
CA LEU A 92 2.63 4.78 -11.34
C LEU A 92 3.95 5.45 -11.74
N ARG A 93 3.98 6.14 -12.88
CA ARG A 93 5.15 6.90 -13.34
C ARG A 93 5.56 7.96 -12.33
N LYS A 94 4.58 8.66 -11.75
CA LYS A 94 4.84 9.67 -10.69
C LYS A 94 5.49 9.04 -9.46
N ALA A 95 4.95 7.93 -8.96
CA ALA A 95 5.52 7.20 -7.83
C ALA A 95 6.94 6.71 -8.13
N CYS A 96 7.21 6.18 -9.33
CA CYS A 96 8.56 5.81 -9.74
C CYS A 96 9.54 7.00 -9.71
N SER A 97 9.13 8.17 -10.22
CA SER A 97 9.97 9.37 -10.19
C SER A 97 10.26 9.81 -8.75
N GLN A 98 9.26 9.82 -7.87
CA GLN A 98 9.46 10.17 -6.45
C GLN A 98 10.39 9.19 -5.72
N LEU A 99 10.29 7.88 -6.02
CA LEU A 99 11.24 6.88 -5.52
C LEU A 99 12.65 7.11 -6.07
N GLN A 100 12.78 7.51 -7.33
CA GLN A 100 14.07 7.80 -7.96
C GLN A 100 14.76 8.99 -7.28
N ASP A 101 14.02 10.05 -6.97
CA ASP A 101 14.53 11.19 -6.19
C ASP A 101 15.01 10.74 -4.80
N THR A 102 14.25 9.86 -4.15
CA THR A 102 14.63 9.25 -2.87
C THR A 102 15.91 8.42 -2.99
N PHE A 103 16.05 7.63 -4.05
CA PHE A 103 17.24 6.81 -4.27
C PHE A 103 18.49 7.62 -4.56
N ASN A 104 18.35 8.79 -5.17
CA ASN A 104 19.47 9.71 -5.44
C ASN A 104 19.93 10.42 -4.16
N ALA A 105 19.02 10.62 -3.20
CA ALA A 105 19.32 11.28 -1.93
C ALA A 105 19.86 10.33 -0.84
N GLU A 106 19.59 9.02 -0.95
CA GLU A 106 20.01 8.03 0.05
C GLU A 106 21.34 7.37 -0.33
N ILE A 107 22.20 7.19 0.66
CA ILE A 107 23.53 6.59 0.48
C ILE A 107 23.42 5.06 0.59
N GLY A 108 24.08 4.35 -0.32
CA GLY A 108 24.22 2.90 -0.32
C GLY A 108 23.38 2.19 -1.39
N SER A 109 23.77 0.97 -1.73
CA SER A 109 23.12 0.17 -2.78
C SER A 109 22.04 -0.79 -2.26
N GLY A 110 21.98 -1.01 -0.95
CA GLY A 110 21.15 -2.04 -0.32
C GLY A 110 19.66 -1.69 -0.13
N HIS A 111 19.29 -0.43 -0.29
CA HIS A 111 17.89 -0.02 -0.16
C HIS A 111 17.10 -0.30 -1.45
N ARG A 112 15.80 -0.53 -1.30
CA ARG A 112 14.85 -0.80 -2.39
C ARG A 112 13.66 0.15 -2.33
N GLY A 113 12.83 0.12 -3.36
CA GLY A 113 11.56 0.81 -3.38
C GLY A 113 10.41 -0.11 -3.76
N ILE A 114 9.26 0.17 -3.18
CA ILE A 114 7.98 -0.46 -3.48
C ILE A 114 6.96 0.64 -3.73
N ILE A 115 6.04 0.41 -4.66
CA ILE A 115 4.91 1.31 -4.87
C ILE A 115 3.69 0.68 -4.22
N ALA A 116 3.11 1.36 -3.23
CA ALA A 116 1.85 0.94 -2.63
C ALA A 116 0.70 1.66 -3.33
N MET A 117 -0.27 0.92 -3.85
CA MET A 117 -1.43 1.47 -4.50
C MET A 117 -2.73 0.99 -3.87
N ASP A 118 -3.59 1.96 -3.53
CA ASP A 118 -4.98 1.68 -3.22
C ASP A 118 -5.79 1.75 -4.51
N VAL A 119 -6.40 0.62 -4.88
CA VAL A 119 -7.20 0.43 -6.10
C VAL A 119 -8.67 0.21 -5.79
N SER A 120 -9.09 0.48 -4.55
CA SER A 120 -10.45 0.21 -4.08
C SER A 120 -11.51 0.92 -4.91
N LYS A 121 -11.25 2.17 -5.33
CA LYS A 121 -12.18 2.95 -6.17
C LYS A 121 -12.23 2.46 -7.63
N ILE A 122 -11.22 1.72 -8.09
CA ILE A 122 -11.27 1.07 -9.41
C ILE A 122 -12.13 -0.20 -9.32
N LEU A 123 -11.91 -1.00 -8.29
CA LEU A 123 -12.56 -2.31 -8.13
C LEU A 123 -13.98 -2.24 -7.57
N ASN A 124 -14.29 -1.19 -6.80
CA ASN A 124 -15.62 -0.92 -6.26
C ASN A 124 -15.95 0.58 -6.37
N PRO A 125 -16.17 1.10 -7.59
CA PRO A 125 -16.33 2.53 -7.84
C PRO A 125 -17.57 3.14 -7.17
N LYS A 126 -18.62 2.33 -7.00
CA LYS A 126 -19.87 2.75 -6.35
C LYS A 126 -19.86 2.56 -4.83
N GLY A 127 -18.83 1.90 -4.28
CA GLY A 127 -18.76 1.59 -2.86
C GLY A 127 -19.88 0.64 -2.41
N GLU A 128 -20.30 -0.27 -3.29
CA GLU A 128 -21.36 -1.24 -3.01
C GLU A 128 -20.91 -2.23 -1.93
N LEU A 129 -21.87 -2.71 -1.13
CA LEU A 129 -21.64 -3.75 -0.14
C LEU A 129 -21.39 -5.08 -0.86
N LEU A 130 -20.21 -5.67 -0.68
CA LEU A 130 -19.93 -7.01 -1.21
C LEU A 130 -20.63 -8.06 -0.34
N VAL A 131 -21.42 -8.94 -0.96
CA VAL A 131 -22.17 -9.98 -0.26
C VAL A 131 -21.61 -11.35 -0.65
N ALA A 132 -21.33 -12.20 0.34
CA ALA A 132 -20.92 -13.59 0.15
C ALA A 132 -21.68 -14.50 1.12
N LYS A 133 -21.75 -15.80 0.84
CA LYS A 133 -22.46 -16.78 1.70
C LYS A 133 -21.77 -16.90 3.05
N ASP A 134 -20.45 -16.99 3.05
CA ASP A 134 -19.62 -17.11 4.23
C ASP A 134 -18.30 -16.33 4.11
N ASP A 135 -17.53 -16.29 5.20
CA ASP A 135 -16.26 -15.57 5.25
C ASP A 135 -15.18 -16.17 4.35
N THR A 136 -15.25 -17.47 4.06
CA THR A 136 -14.29 -18.15 3.20
C THR A 136 -14.51 -17.73 1.76
N GLU A 137 -15.77 -17.70 1.30
CA GLU A 137 -16.14 -17.17 -0.01
C GLU A 137 -15.79 -15.68 -0.13
N LEU A 138 -16.08 -14.88 0.92
CA LEU A 138 -15.73 -13.47 0.94
C LEU A 138 -14.23 -13.24 0.75
N LYS A 139 -13.39 -13.92 1.55
CA LYS A 139 -11.93 -13.84 1.43
C LYS A 139 -11.45 -14.25 0.04
N ARG A 140 -11.96 -15.36 -0.49
CA ARG A 140 -11.59 -15.85 -1.82
C ARG A 140 -11.98 -14.86 -2.92
N GLY A 141 -13.16 -14.24 -2.81
CA GLY A 141 -13.62 -13.21 -3.73
C GLY A 141 -12.71 -11.97 -3.73
N LEU A 142 -12.30 -11.48 -2.56
CA LEU A 142 -11.39 -10.35 -2.44
C LEU A 142 -10.00 -10.64 -3.01
N VAL A 143 -9.45 -11.83 -2.74
CA VAL A 143 -8.19 -12.29 -3.33
C VAL A 143 -8.29 -12.34 -4.85
N ARG A 144 -9.37 -12.93 -5.38
CA ARG A 144 -9.61 -13.02 -6.82
C ARG A 144 -9.71 -11.65 -7.49
N LEU A 145 -10.43 -10.70 -6.89
CA LEU A 145 -10.54 -9.34 -7.43
C LEU A 145 -9.18 -8.64 -7.57
N LEU A 146 -8.31 -8.75 -6.54
CA LEU A 146 -6.96 -8.19 -6.64
C LEU A 146 -6.06 -8.97 -7.61
N GLN A 147 -6.20 -10.29 -7.68
CA GLN A 147 -5.43 -11.12 -8.62
C GLN A 147 -5.81 -10.80 -10.07
N ASP A 148 -7.09 -10.77 -10.40
CA ASP A 148 -7.60 -10.42 -11.73
C ASP A 148 -7.14 -9.01 -12.14
N PHE A 149 -7.17 -8.05 -11.21
CA PHE A 149 -6.63 -6.70 -11.43
C PHE A 149 -5.11 -6.72 -11.68
N SER A 150 -4.38 -7.51 -10.88
CA SER A 150 -2.93 -7.63 -10.98
C SER A 150 -2.52 -8.24 -12.32
N ASP A 151 -3.21 -9.29 -12.77
CA ASP A 151 -2.89 -9.98 -14.02
C ASP A 151 -3.24 -9.11 -15.23
N LYS A 152 -4.42 -8.48 -15.23
CA LYS A 152 -4.88 -7.56 -16.29
C LYS A 152 -3.88 -6.43 -16.57
N HIS A 153 -3.26 -5.90 -15.53
CA HIS A 153 -2.40 -4.71 -15.62
C HIS A 153 -0.89 -5.00 -15.48
N SER A 154 -0.49 -6.27 -15.33
CA SER A 154 0.89 -6.73 -15.15
C SER A 154 1.89 -6.08 -16.09
N ASN A 155 1.62 -6.11 -17.40
CA ASN A 155 2.49 -5.55 -18.42
C ASN A 155 2.79 -4.05 -18.23
N LEU A 156 1.85 -3.29 -17.65
CA LEU A 156 2.00 -1.84 -17.47
C LEU A 156 3.11 -1.52 -16.47
N TRP A 157 3.08 -2.07 -15.26
CA TRP A 157 4.11 -1.76 -14.27
C TRP A 157 5.44 -2.43 -14.56
N GLN A 158 5.45 -3.65 -15.11
CA GLN A 158 6.73 -4.29 -15.47
C GLN A 158 7.50 -3.43 -16.48
N ARG A 159 6.82 -2.92 -17.51
CA ARG A 159 7.40 -1.98 -18.48
C ARG A 159 7.92 -0.71 -17.81
N ILE A 160 7.10 -0.07 -16.98
CA ILE A 160 7.48 1.18 -16.30
C ILE A 160 8.66 0.97 -15.33
N TYR A 161 8.73 -0.16 -14.64
CA TYR A 161 9.83 -0.47 -13.72
C TYR A 161 11.14 -0.74 -14.48
N ALA A 162 11.06 -1.40 -15.63
CA ALA A 162 12.19 -1.58 -16.52
C ALA A 162 12.76 -0.24 -17.02
N GLU A 163 11.88 0.72 -17.35
CA GLU A 163 12.27 2.07 -17.80
C GLU A 163 12.87 2.94 -16.68
N LYS A 164 12.47 2.74 -15.41
CA LYS A 164 12.73 3.70 -14.32
C LYS A 164 13.90 3.33 -13.42
N SER A 165 13.85 2.19 -12.74
CA SER A 165 14.91 1.79 -11.81
C SER A 165 14.81 0.34 -11.40
N ARG A 166 15.94 -0.37 -11.44
CA ARG A 166 16.08 -1.73 -10.87
C ARG A 166 15.95 -1.78 -9.35
N LYS A 167 16.04 -0.63 -8.66
CA LYS A 167 15.81 -0.56 -7.20
C LYS A 167 14.30 -0.65 -6.85
N ILE A 168 13.39 -0.49 -7.81
CA ILE A 168 11.95 -0.71 -7.61
C ILE A 168 11.67 -2.19 -7.82
N ILE A 169 11.25 -2.88 -6.76
CA ILE A 169 11.20 -4.36 -6.72
C ILE A 169 9.80 -4.95 -6.83
N GLY A 170 8.76 -4.11 -6.74
CA GLY A 170 7.39 -4.58 -6.82
C GLY A 170 6.35 -3.52 -6.46
N THR A 171 5.11 -3.97 -6.49
CA THR A 171 3.91 -3.18 -6.17
C THR A 171 3.15 -3.85 -5.03
N VAL A 172 2.61 -3.07 -4.12
CA VAL A 172 1.62 -3.53 -3.15
C VAL A 172 0.26 -2.99 -3.56
N PHE A 173 -0.70 -3.85 -3.89
CA PHE A 173 -2.08 -3.45 -4.10
C PHE A 173 -2.89 -3.61 -2.83
N ARG A 174 -3.80 -2.67 -2.61
CA ARG A 174 -4.82 -2.72 -1.57
C ARG A 174 -6.21 -2.56 -2.15
N LEU A 175 -7.11 -3.44 -1.73
CA LEU A 175 -8.55 -3.31 -1.87
C LEU A 175 -9.18 -3.17 -0.49
N SER A 176 -9.93 -2.11 -0.26
CA SER A 176 -10.72 -1.86 0.94
C SER A 176 -12.17 -1.62 0.57
N CYS A 177 -13.08 -2.37 1.16
CA CYS A 177 -14.52 -2.24 0.90
C CYS A 177 -15.34 -2.63 2.13
N LEU A 178 -16.63 -2.27 2.12
CA LEU A 178 -17.60 -2.86 3.03
C LEU A 178 -18.07 -4.19 2.43
N ALA A 179 -18.20 -5.19 3.27
CA ALA A 179 -18.73 -6.49 2.89
C ALA A 179 -19.60 -7.08 4.00
N THR A 180 -20.39 -8.08 3.69
CA THR A 180 -21.12 -8.90 4.66
C THR A 180 -21.03 -10.35 4.25
N SER A 181 -20.99 -11.26 5.22
CA SER A 181 -21.31 -12.66 4.97
C SER A 181 -22.71 -12.95 5.49
N GLU A 182 -23.49 -13.74 4.74
CA GLU A 182 -24.86 -14.11 5.11
C GLU A 182 -24.90 -14.79 6.49
N VAL A 183 -23.84 -15.52 6.84
CA VAL A 183 -23.64 -16.11 8.18
C VAL A 183 -23.45 -15.04 9.25
N ARG A 184 -22.64 -13.99 9.01
CA ARG A 184 -22.37 -12.92 9.99
C ARG A 184 -23.56 -12.00 10.23
N LYS A 185 -24.43 -11.82 9.23
CA LYS A 185 -25.56 -10.85 9.26
C LYS A 185 -25.16 -9.43 9.67
N MET A 186 -23.88 -9.07 9.51
CA MET A 186 -23.32 -7.79 9.91
C MET A 186 -22.30 -7.33 8.88
N SER A 187 -22.41 -6.06 8.49
CA SER A 187 -21.42 -5.42 7.61
C SER A 187 -20.09 -5.25 8.33
N VAL A 188 -19.03 -5.68 7.67
CA VAL A 188 -17.64 -5.58 8.11
C VAL A 188 -16.84 -4.76 7.11
N GLN A 189 -15.82 -4.06 7.59
CA GLN A 189 -14.80 -3.49 6.71
C GLN A 189 -13.79 -4.60 6.38
N CYS A 190 -13.56 -4.82 5.09
CA CYS A 190 -12.56 -5.76 4.60
C CYS A 190 -11.41 -5.00 3.95
N SER A 191 -10.18 -5.42 4.24
CA SER A 191 -8.97 -4.94 3.55
C SER A 191 -8.16 -6.13 3.08
N GLN A 192 -8.02 -6.27 1.77
CA GLN A 192 -7.15 -7.25 1.13
C GLN A 192 -5.90 -6.55 0.61
N TRP A 193 -4.75 -7.22 0.74
CA TRP A 193 -3.45 -6.75 0.28
C TRP A 193 -2.83 -7.82 -0.64
N ALA A 194 -2.11 -7.37 -1.66
CA ALA A 194 -1.35 -8.24 -2.55
C ALA A 194 0.02 -7.61 -2.82
N VAL A 195 1.09 -8.39 -2.69
CA VAL A 195 2.46 -7.98 -3.05
C VAL A 195 2.79 -8.63 -4.38
N ILE A 196 3.00 -7.82 -5.41
CA ILE A 196 3.29 -8.27 -6.77
C ILE A 196 4.75 -7.93 -7.09
N PRO A 197 5.62 -8.95 -7.23
CA PRO A 197 7.01 -8.70 -7.55
C PRO A 197 7.20 -8.19 -8.97
N ARG A 198 8.28 -7.42 -9.13
CA ARG A 198 8.87 -7.16 -10.43
C ARG A 198 9.31 -8.50 -11.06
N ALA A 199 9.09 -8.67 -12.36
CA ALA A 199 9.28 -9.94 -13.07
C ALA A 199 10.74 -10.44 -13.03
N ASP A 200 11.70 -9.52 -13.11
CA ASP A 200 13.15 -9.77 -13.01
C ASP A 200 13.70 -9.46 -11.61
N ALA A 201 12.87 -9.53 -10.55
CA ALA A 201 13.33 -9.37 -9.17
C ALA A 201 14.38 -10.44 -8.82
N THR A 202 15.45 -10.03 -8.12
CA THR A 202 16.47 -10.99 -7.67
C THR A 202 15.91 -11.88 -6.55
N ALA A 203 16.51 -13.04 -6.30
CA ALA A 203 16.09 -13.91 -5.19
C ALA A 203 16.07 -13.17 -3.83
N ALA A 204 17.03 -12.27 -3.60
CA ALA A 204 17.07 -11.44 -2.41
C ALA A 204 15.92 -10.42 -2.34
N ASP A 205 15.47 -9.89 -3.49
CA ASP A 205 14.34 -8.96 -3.56
C ASP A 205 13.00 -9.71 -3.40
N VAL A 206 12.92 -10.96 -3.88
CA VAL A 206 11.75 -11.84 -3.66
C VAL A 206 11.62 -12.18 -2.17
N GLN A 207 12.70 -12.62 -1.52
CA GLN A 207 12.72 -12.87 -0.08
C GLN A 207 12.28 -11.63 0.72
N LEU A 208 12.76 -10.45 0.35
CA LEU A 208 12.37 -9.20 1.00
C LEU A 208 10.85 -8.93 0.87
N GLN A 209 10.26 -9.29 -0.27
CA GLN A 209 8.83 -9.16 -0.52
C GLN A 209 8.00 -10.22 0.18
N GLU A 210 8.48 -11.46 0.30
CA GLU A 210 7.83 -12.51 1.11
C GLU A 210 7.73 -12.09 2.58
N ARG A 211 8.81 -11.51 3.14
CA ARG A 211 8.78 -10.92 4.49
C ARG A 211 7.78 -9.78 4.62
N LEU A 212 7.57 -9.01 3.56
CA LEU A 212 6.52 -7.98 3.53
C LEU A 212 5.12 -8.60 3.46
N VAL A 213 4.91 -9.66 2.68
CA VAL A 213 3.64 -10.42 2.66
C VAL A 213 3.30 -10.93 4.07
N GLU A 214 4.25 -11.53 4.76
CA GLU A 214 4.08 -12.00 6.14
C GLU A 214 3.72 -10.87 7.11
N ALA A 215 4.25 -9.67 6.90
CA ALA A 215 3.95 -8.52 7.76
C ALA A 215 2.56 -7.93 7.52
N LEU A 216 2.13 -7.88 6.24
CA LEU A 216 0.85 -7.35 5.81
C LEU A 216 -0.31 -8.33 6.05
N SER A 217 -0.02 -9.63 6.09
CA SER A 217 -0.98 -10.66 6.49
C SER A 217 -1.33 -10.46 7.96
N GLN A 218 -2.60 -10.20 8.27
CA GLN A 218 -3.04 -10.15 9.66
C GLN A 218 -3.00 -11.57 10.23
N ASP A 219 -2.38 -11.72 11.41
CA ASP A 219 -2.67 -12.86 12.27
C ASP A 219 -4.15 -12.72 12.65
N LEU A 220 -5.00 -13.56 12.07
CA LEU A 220 -6.39 -13.75 12.48
C LEU A 220 -6.43 -14.65 13.71
#